data_AF-A0AAJ1TRP2-F1
#
_entry.id   AF-A0AAJ1TRP2-F1
#
_cell.length_a   1.000
_cell.length_b   1.000
_cell.length_c   1.000
_cell.angle_alpha   90.00
_cell.angle_beta   90.00
_cell.angle_gamma   90.00
#
_symmetry.space_group_name_H-M   'P 1'
#
loop_
_entity.id
_entity.type
_entity.pdbx_description
1 polymer ?
#
loop_
_entity_poly.entity_id
_entity_poly.type
_entity_poly.pdbx_seq_one_letter_code
_entity_poly.pdbx_strand_id
1 'polypeptide(L)'
;MNPERRTLFALGAGLAAGLAEARSATTAGAAESPEGARTLGALSECLAKAPRRREFKSVPMILDRPDLWDHEALSAVIAYRGGPRQVWDNTEIGGPWLNLMRNALNNQVWSFRHPDFLAASATHGSANIALYDQAMWDKYQLTKLAGEAFAINTLIVAKKAAQADAASFEDPAGVFSPENNSIPALMARGVVFLSCHNAIWEQAAALIKRDLNPDKLSHDALAAELTNHLIPGVVLTPGAVGTLPELQQAGFHYAK
;
A
#
# COMPACT_ATOMS: atom_id res chain seq x y z
N MET A 1 -5.65 35.49 60.41
CA MET A 1 -5.46 34.25 61.17
C MET A 1 -6.03 33.10 60.34
N ASN A 2 -5.14 32.20 59.92
CA ASN A 2 -5.41 31.04 59.06
C ASN A 2 -6.39 30.04 59.70
N PRO A 3 -7.17 29.31 58.89
CA PRO A 3 -7.54 27.95 59.20
C PRO A 3 -6.50 26.99 58.62
N GLU A 4 -5.82 26.24 59.48
CA GLU A 4 -5.14 25.00 59.12
C GLU A 4 -6.14 23.83 59.15
N ARG A 5 -6.13 22.99 58.11
CA ARG A 5 -5.83 21.54 58.26
C ARG A 5 -5.84 20.84 56.90
N ARG A 6 -4.69 20.23 56.59
CA ARG A 6 -4.48 19.23 55.55
C ARG A 6 -5.30 17.97 55.85
N THR A 7 -5.93 17.41 54.83
CA THR A 7 -6.16 15.97 54.74
C THR A 7 -5.92 15.52 53.30
N LEU A 8 -4.77 14.85 53.11
CA LEU A 8 -4.49 14.01 51.95
C LEU A 8 -5.33 12.74 52.07
N PHE A 9 -6.10 12.41 51.04
CA PHE A 9 -6.55 11.04 50.81
C PHE A 9 -6.04 10.58 49.46
N ALA A 10 -5.18 9.56 49.53
CA ALA A 10 -4.69 8.79 48.42
C ALA A 10 -5.80 7.87 47.89
N LEU A 11 -6.08 7.93 46.59
CA LEU A 11 -6.49 6.80 45.78
C LEU A 11 -5.45 6.76 44.64
N GLY A 12 -4.73 5.68 44.40
CA GLY A 12 -5.20 4.30 44.38
C GLY A 12 -5.04 3.84 42.93
N ALA A 13 -4.06 2.97 42.72
CA ALA A 13 -3.44 2.65 41.45
C ALA A 13 -4.36 1.96 40.43
N GLY A 14 -4.07 2.22 39.15
CA GLY A 14 -3.78 1.17 38.18
C GLY A 14 -4.96 0.43 37.56
N LEU A 15 -5.31 0.81 36.33
CA LEU A 15 -5.72 -0.13 35.30
C LEU A 15 -5.06 0.29 33.99
N ALA A 16 -4.11 -0.54 33.58
CA ALA A 16 -3.42 -0.45 32.31
C ALA A 16 -4.41 -0.67 31.16
N ALA A 17 -4.56 0.31 30.29
CA ALA A 17 -4.85 0.05 28.89
C ALA A 17 -3.53 0.29 28.17
N GLY A 18 -2.79 -0.81 27.94
CA GLY A 18 -1.64 -0.79 27.07
C GLY A 18 -2.08 -0.28 25.71
N LEU A 19 -1.76 0.97 25.42
CA LEU A 19 -1.58 1.41 24.05
C LEU A 19 -0.45 0.53 23.53
N ALA A 20 -0.82 -0.55 22.85
CA ALA A 20 0.07 -1.17 21.90
C ALA A 20 0.33 -0.07 20.88
N GLU A 21 1.42 0.68 21.08
CA GLU A 21 2.09 1.40 20.02
C GLU A 21 2.14 0.41 18.86
N ALA A 22 1.38 0.72 17.82
CA ALA A 22 1.55 0.12 16.53
C ALA A 22 3.03 0.31 16.22
N ARG A 23 3.81 -0.76 16.41
CA ARG A 23 5.19 -0.80 15.94
C ARG A 23 5.10 -0.36 14.50
N SER A 24 5.66 0.80 14.24
CA SER A 24 5.82 1.34 12.90
C SER A 24 6.21 0.18 11.99
N ALA A 25 5.41 -0.03 10.94
CA ALA A 25 5.73 -0.95 9.85
C ALA A 25 6.92 -0.43 9.02
N THR A 26 7.92 0.16 9.69
CA THR A 26 9.21 0.56 9.16
C THR A 26 10.14 -0.63 9.26
N THR A 27 9.93 -1.56 8.33
CA THR A 27 10.95 -2.32 7.57
C THR A 27 10.20 -3.29 6.64
N ALA A 28 9.42 -2.76 5.70
CA ALA A 28 9.13 -3.52 4.49
C ALA A 28 10.45 -3.70 3.74
N GLY A 29 11.02 -4.89 3.76
CA GLY A 29 12.22 -5.23 2.99
C GLY A 29 13.23 -6.04 3.81
N ALA A 30 13.04 -7.36 3.83
CA ALA A 30 14.08 -8.40 3.88
C ALA A 30 13.50 -9.74 4.39
N ALA A 31 12.59 -9.70 5.36
CA ALA A 31 12.30 -10.86 6.21
C ALA A 31 11.58 -12.03 5.52
N GLU A 32 10.89 -11.80 4.39
CA GLU A 32 10.12 -12.85 3.69
C GLU A 32 10.52 -13.01 2.21
N SER A 33 11.64 -12.40 1.80
CA SER A 33 12.14 -12.59 0.44
C SER A 33 12.66 -14.03 0.28
N PRO A 34 12.33 -14.72 -0.83
CA PRO A 34 12.81 -16.07 -1.06
C PRO A 34 14.34 -16.15 -1.02
N GLU A 35 14.86 -17.28 -0.53
CA GLU A 35 16.29 -17.54 -0.59
C GLU A 35 16.80 -17.40 -2.04
N GLY A 36 17.84 -16.60 -2.25
CA GLY A 36 18.42 -16.34 -3.57
C GLY A 36 17.86 -15.13 -4.33
N ALA A 37 16.87 -14.41 -3.80
CA ALA A 37 16.22 -13.25 -4.44
C ALA A 37 17.09 -11.96 -4.40
N ARG A 38 18.28 -11.98 -5.00
CA ARG A 38 19.26 -10.90 -4.88
C ARG A 38 18.83 -9.61 -5.57
N THR A 39 18.29 -9.70 -6.77
CA THR A 39 17.89 -8.51 -7.53
C THR A 39 16.60 -7.92 -6.98
N LEU A 40 15.66 -8.76 -6.52
CA LEU A 40 14.45 -8.31 -5.85
C LEU A 40 14.76 -7.63 -4.51
N GLY A 41 15.71 -8.16 -3.74
CA GLY A 41 16.22 -7.52 -2.53
C GLY A 41 16.83 -6.13 -2.83
N ALA A 42 17.68 -6.04 -3.86
CA ALA A 42 18.27 -4.77 -4.28
C ALA A 42 17.21 -3.75 -4.76
N LEU A 43 16.17 -4.20 -5.49
CA LEU A 43 15.04 -3.34 -5.85
C LEU A 43 14.30 -2.86 -4.60
N SER A 44 14.01 -3.74 -3.65
CA SER A 44 13.31 -3.40 -2.41
C SER A 44 14.07 -2.34 -1.61
N GLU A 45 15.39 -2.51 -1.46
CA GLU A 45 16.25 -1.50 -0.82
C GLU A 45 16.27 -0.18 -1.58
N CYS A 46 16.32 -0.22 -2.91
CA CYS A 46 16.28 0.97 -3.76
C CYS A 46 14.96 1.72 -3.56
N LEU A 47 13.83 1.02 -3.57
CA LEU A 47 12.50 1.60 -3.38
C LEU A 47 12.30 2.16 -1.97
N ALA A 48 12.90 1.54 -0.94
CA ALA A 48 12.87 2.05 0.43
C ALA A 48 13.63 3.38 0.59
N LYS A 49 14.69 3.59 -0.22
CA LYS A 49 15.52 4.81 -0.22
C LYS A 49 15.03 5.88 -1.21
N ALA A 50 14.19 5.49 -2.17
CA ALA A 50 13.70 6.40 -3.20
C ALA A 50 12.85 7.53 -2.57
N PRO A 51 13.07 8.80 -2.97
CA PRO A 51 12.26 9.91 -2.50
C PRO A 51 10.77 9.65 -2.75
N ARG A 52 9.95 9.82 -1.69
CA ARG A 52 8.49 9.76 -1.79
C ARG A 52 7.96 11.18 -1.71
N ARG A 53 7.38 11.65 -2.79
CA ARG A 53 6.85 13.02 -2.86
C ARG A 53 5.46 12.99 -2.22
N ARG A 54 5.37 13.41 -0.95
CA ARG A 54 4.15 13.30 -0.11
C ARG A 54 3.84 14.59 0.65
N GLU A 55 4.31 15.71 0.12
CA GLU A 55 4.11 17.05 0.72
C GLU A 55 3.47 18.02 -0.29
N PHE A 56 2.63 17.49 -1.19
CA PHE A 56 1.95 18.31 -2.17
C PHE A 56 0.88 19.18 -1.49
N LYS A 57 0.85 20.47 -1.83
CA LYS A 57 -0.25 21.37 -1.45
C LYS A 57 -1.39 21.32 -2.46
N SER A 58 -1.04 21.12 -3.73
CA SER A 58 -1.95 20.89 -4.85
C SER A 58 -1.21 20.10 -5.92
N VAL A 59 -1.97 19.41 -6.77
CA VAL A 59 -1.46 18.68 -7.94
C VAL A 59 -2.36 18.95 -9.14
N PRO A 60 -1.85 19.03 -10.37
CA PRO A 60 -2.69 19.19 -11.55
C PRO A 60 -3.39 17.88 -11.94
N MET A 61 -4.42 17.97 -12.79
CA MET A 61 -5.07 16.78 -13.36
C MET A 61 -4.09 15.93 -14.17
N ILE A 62 -3.32 16.58 -15.05
CA ILE A 62 -2.34 15.93 -15.92
C ILE A 62 -0.95 16.19 -15.34
N LEU A 63 -0.22 15.12 -15.06
CA LEU A 63 1.17 15.21 -14.61
C LEU A 63 2.09 15.22 -15.82
N ASP A 64 2.74 16.36 -16.07
CA ASP A 64 3.60 16.59 -17.24
C ASP A 64 5.09 16.71 -16.88
N ARG A 65 5.43 16.65 -15.59
CA ARG A 65 6.81 16.76 -15.10
C ARG A 65 7.12 15.71 -14.03
N PRO A 66 8.31 15.07 -14.07
CA PRO A 66 8.69 13.98 -13.17
C PRO A 66 8.62 14.32 -11.68
N ASP A 67 8.63 15.60 -11.32
CA ASP A 67 8.51 16.04 -9.94
C ASP A 67 7.11 15.88 -9.33
N LEU A 68 6.12 15.52 -10.14
CA LEU A 68 4.73 15.36 -9.72
C LEU A 68 4.35 13.91 -9.39
N TRP A 69 5.24 12.94 -9.58
CA TRP A 69 5.05 11.55 -9.17
C TRP A 69 6.34 10.92 -8.62
N ASP A 70 6.28 9.67 -8.19
CA ASP A 70 7.46 8.96 -7.68
C ASP A 70 8.33 8.46 -8.83
N HIS A 71 8.85 9.38 -9.67
CA HIS A 71 9.51 9.02 -10.91
C HIS A 71 10.78 8.19 -10.70
N GLU A 72 11.56 8.45 -9.65
CA GLU A 72 12.76 7.69 -9.32
C GLU A 72 12.41 6.23 -8.99
N ALA A 73 11.37 6.04 -8.17
CA ALA A 73 10.90 4.72 -7.78
C ALA A 73 10.28 3.97 -8.96
N LEU A 74 9.42 4.62 -9.76
CA LEU A 74 8.83 4.02 -10.95
C LEU A 74 9.91 3.66 -12.00
N SER A 75 10.91 4.51 -12.17
CA SER A 75 12.04 4.23 -13.07
C SER A 75 12.83 3.01 -12.61
N ALA A 76 13.03 2.82 -11.30
CA ALA A 76 13.68 1.62 -10.76
C ALA A 76 12.87 0.34 -11.05
N VAL A 77 11.54 0.40 -10.96
CA VAL A 77 10.64 -0.73 -11.30
C VAL A 77 10.75 -1.07 -12.79
N ILE A 78 10.67 -0.07 -13.68
CA ILE A 78 10.82 -0.25 -15.13
C ILE A 78 12.23 -0.75 -15.49
N ALA A 79 13.25 -0.27 -14.77
CA ALA A 79 14.64 -0.68 -14.95
C ALA A 79 14.95 -2.06 -14.36
N TYR A 80 14.04 -2.68 -13.59
CA TYR A 80 14.28 -3.99 -12.99
C TYR A 80 14.62 -5.03 -14.06
N ARG A 81 15.67 -5.82 -13.84
CA ARG A 81 16.16 -6.85 -14.78
C ARG A 81 16.16 -8.27 -14.20
N GLY A 82 15.73 -8.44 -12.95
CA GLY A 82 15.41 -9.77 -12.43
C GLY A 82 14.19 -10.36 -13.14
N GLY A 83 13.91 -11.65 -12.97
CA GLY A 83 12.84 -12.29 -13.74
C GLY A 83 12.26 -13.55 -13.13
N PRO A 84 11.05 -13.95 -13.58
CA PRO A 84 10.11 -13.22 -14.47
C PRO A 84 9.47 -11.99 -13.84
N ARG A 85 8.74 -11.19 -14.63
CA ARG A 85 8.07 -9.96 -14.17
C ARG A 85 6.63 -9.95 -14.65
N GLN A 86 5.68 -9.61 -13.78
CA GLN A 86 4.26 -9.58 -14.10
C GLN A 86 3.62 -8.29 -13.57
N VAL A 87 2.77 -7.66 -14.35
CA VAL A 87 1.95 -6.52 -13.93
C VAL A 87 0.48 -6.90 -13.94
N TRP A 88 -0.22 -6.59 -12.85
CA TRP A 88 -1.63 -6.88 -12.64
C TRP A 88 -2.46 -5.59 -12.77
N ASP A 89 -3.42 -5.59 -13.69
CA ASP A 89 -4.38 -4.51 -13.92
C ASP A 89 -5.54 -4.58 -12.92
N ASN A 90 -5.39 -3.90 -11.79
CA ASN A 90 -6.31 -4.00 -10.66
C ASN A 90 -7.30 -2.83 -10.67
N THR A 91 -8.57 -3.12 -10.98
CA THR A 91 -9.62 -2.09 -11.16
C THR A 91 -10.66 -2.05 -10.04
N GLU A 92 -10.94 -3.19 -9.41
CA GLU A 92 -12.02 -3.33 -8.42
C GLU A 92 -11.47 -3.66 -7.03
N ILE A 93 -11.87 -2.88 -6.01
CA ILE A 93 -11.38 -3.09 -4.63
C ILE A 93 -11.73 -4.47 -4.07
N GLY A 94 -12.91 -4.99 -4.39
CA GLY A 94 -13.34 -6.34 -4.04
C GLY A 94 -12.84 -7.44 -4.96
N GLY A 95 -12.02 -7.10 -5.96
CA GLY A 95 -11.47 -8.05 -6.92
C GLY A 95 -10.47 -9.03 -6.30
N PRO A 96 -10.15 -10.15 -6.99
CA PRO A 96 -9.31 -11.22 -6.44
C PRO A 96 -7.80 -10.92 -6.46
N TRP A 97 -7.39 -9.71 -6.85
CA TRP A 97 -6.02 -9.34 -7.24
C TRP A 97 -4.95 -9.66 -6.19
N LEU A 98 -5.20 -9.41 -4.90
CA LEU A 98 -4.26 -9.81 -3.83
C LEU A 98 -4.00 -11.33 -3.84
N ASN A 99 -5.08 -12.11 -3.91
CA ASN A 99 -4.99 -13.56 -3.90
C ASN A 99 -4.29 -14.10 -5.16
N LEU A 100 -4.56 -13.49 -6.31
CA LEU A 100 -3.93 -13.89 -7.57
C LEU A 100 -2.42 -13.57 -7.57
N MET A 101 -2.01 -12.39 -7.11
CA MET A 101 -0.59 -12.05 -6.95
C MET A 101 0.10 -12.97 -5.95
N ARG A 102 -0.53 -13.26 -4.79
CA ARG A 102 -0.04 -14.23 -3.81
C ARG A 102 0.22 -15.61 -4.44
N ASN A 103 -0.75 -16.12 -5.19
CA ASN A 103 -0.65 -17.40 -5.87
C ASN A 103 0.47 -17.39 -6.93
N ALA A 104 0.58 -16.31 -7.70
CA ALA A 104 1.65 -16.16 -8.69
C ALA A 104 3.02 -16.19 -8.01
N LEU A 105 3.24 -15.43 -6.94
CA LEU A 105 4.48 -15.46 -6.17
C LEU A 105 4.80 -16.87 -5.69
N ASN A 106 3.82 -17.58 -5.11
CA ASN A 106 4.05 -18.94 -4.61
C ASN A 106 4.56 -19.88 -5.71
N ASN A 107 3.88 -19.90 -6.86
CA ASN A 107 4.25 -20.78 -7.96
C ASN A 107 5.58 -20.37 -8.62
N GLN A 108 5.80 -19.07 -8.81
CA GLN A 108 7.03 -18.56 -9.43
C GLN A 108 8.25 -18.87 -8.58
N VAL A 109 8.16 -18.65 -7.27
CA VAL A 109 9.27 -18.90 -6.35
C VAL A 109 9.54 -20.39 -6.17
N TRP A 110 8.55 -21.18 -5.77
CA TRP A 110 8.80 -22.58 -5.37
C TRP A 110 8.68 -23.59 -6.50
N SER A 111 7.70 -23.44 -7.38
CA SER A 111 7.49 -24.40 -8.48
C SER A 111 8.45 -24.13 -9.63
N PHE A 112 8.58 -22.87 -10.04
CA PHE A 112 9.41 -22.47 -11.18
C PHE A 112 10.82 -22.03 -10.80
N ARG A 113 11.15 -21.93 -9.50
CA ARG A 113 12.49 -21.58 -9.00
C ARG A 113 12.95 -20.20 -9.49
N HIS A 114 12.03 -19.24 -9.49
CA HIS A 114 12.28 -17.84 -9.83
C HIS A 114 12.26 -16.98 -8.56
N PRO A 115 13.33 -16.99 -7.74
CA PRO A 115 13.36 -16.24 -6.49
C PRO A 115 13.28 -14.71 -6.73
N ASP A 116 13.72 -14.24 -7.90
CA ASP A 116 13.68 -12.84 -8.33
C ASP A 116 12.39 -12.47 -9.09
N PHE A 117 11.33 -13.28 -9.00
CA PHE A 117 10.05 -12.95 -9.61
C PHE A 117 9.48 -11.65 -9.01
N LEU A 118 9.12 -10.69 -9.87
CA LEU A 118 8.50 -9.43 -9.46
C LEU A 118 7.05 -9.37 -9.94
N ALA A 119 6.14 -9.18 -8.99
CA ALA A 119 4.77 -8.75 -9.28
C ALA A 119 4.61 -7.25 -9.01
N ALA A 120 4.02 -6.54 -9.96
CA ALA A 120 3.61 -5.14 -9.82
C ALA A 120 2.07 -5.04 -9.89
N SER A 121 1.48 -4.20 -9.05
CA SER A 121 0.04 -3.95 -8.99
C SER A 121 -0.26 -2.59 -9.61
N ALA A 122 -0.63 -2.55 -10.89
CA ALA A 122 -1.13 -1.35 -11.54
C ALA A 122 -2.56 -1.09 -11.06
N THR A 123 -2.70 -0.28 -10.01
CA THR A 123 -3.93 -0.17 -9.24
C THR A 123 -4.67 1.12 -9.58
N HIS A 124 -5.89 1.02 -10.06
CA HIS A 124 -6.74 2.15 -10.44
C HIS A 124 -8.22 1.83 -10.21
N GLY A 125 -9.13 2.69 -10.68
CA GLY A 125 -10.56 2.55 -10.41
C GLY A 125 -10.85 2.54 -8.91
N SER A 126 -11.76 1.67 -8.45
CA SER A 126 -12.07 1.53 -7.03
C SER A 126 -10.96 0.82 -6.25
N ALA A 127 -10.15 -0.03 -6.90
CA ALA A 127 -9.04 -0.71 -6.25
C ALA A 127 -8.00 0.27 -5.66
N ASN A 128 -7.80 1.44 -6.29
CA ASN A 128 -6.86 2.44 -5.79
C ASN A 128 -7.22 2.98 -4.39
N ILE A 129 -8.51 2.89 -3.99
CA ILE A 129 -8.96 3.30 -2.65
C ILE A 129 -8.27 2.47 -1.55
N ALA A 130 -7.91 1.21 -1.86
CA ALA A 130 -7.19 0.34 -0.93
C ALA A 130 -5.78 0.83 -0.59
N LEU A 131 -5.20 1.73 -1.41
CA LEU A 131 -3.84 2.22 -1.26
C LEU A 131 -3.71 3.45 -0.36
N TYR A 132 -4.83 4.01 0.12
CA TYR A 132 -4.82 5.07 1.13
C TYR A 132 -4.71 4.51 2.55
N ASP A 133 -4.12 5.29 3.44
CA ASP A 133 -4.14 5.00 4.86
C ASP A 133 -5.56 5.04 5.46
N GLN A 134 -5.69 4.50 6.67
CA GLN A 134 -6.98 4.47 7.36
C GLN A 134 -7.47 5.89 7.73
N ALA A 135 -6.57 6.86 7.91
CA ALA A 135 -6.96 8.22 8.28
C ALA A 135 -7.78 8.89 7.16
N MET A 136 -7.42 8.67 5.90
CA MET A 136 -8.24 9.14 4.77
C MET A 136 -9.55 8.38 4.65
N TRP A 137 -9.54 7.08 4.93
CA TRP A 137 -10.78 6.29 4.98
C TRP A 137 -11.80 6.87 5.96
N ASP A 138 -11.34 7.24 7.15
CA ASP A 138 -12.18 7.80 8.20
C ASP A 138 -12.59 9.24 7.87
N LYS A 139 -11.64 10.10 7.49
CA LYS A 139 -11.88 11.52 7.20
C LYS A 139 -12.85 11.73 6.04
N TYR A 140 -12.65 11.00 4.94
CA TYR A 140 -13.41 11.13 3.70
C TYR A 140 -14.53 10.11 3.56
N GLN A 141 -14.77 9.28 4.58
CA GLN A 141 -15.78 8.22 4.58
C GLN A 141 -15.66 7.34 3.31
N LEU A 142 -14.45 6.90 2.99
CA LEU A 142 -14.15 6.19 1.73
C LEU A 142 -14.90 4.86 1.59
N THR A 143 -15.47 4.35 2.68
CA THR A 143 -16.45 3.25 2.69
C THR A 143 -17.61 3.50 1.71
N LYS A 144 -18.05 4.75 1.55
CA LYS A 144 -19.11 5.14 0.60
C LYS A 144 -18.68 5.02 -0.87
N LEU A 145 -17.38 4.99 -1.16
CA LEU A 145 -16.83 4.73 -2.48
C LEU A 145 -16.42 3.27 -2.67
N ALA A 146 -15.92 2.63 -1.61
CA ALA A 146 -15.46 1.24 -1.61
C ALA A 146 -16.60 0.20 -1.60
N GLY A 147 -17.78 0.57 -1.10
CA GLY A 147 -18.94 -0.30 -0.97
C GLY A 147 -19.10 -0.89 0.44
N GLU A 148 -20.29 -1.41 0.73
CA GLU A 148 -20.70 -1.84 2.09
C GLU A 148 -19.84 -2.97 2.69
N ALA A 149 -19.19 -3.76 1.83
CA ALA A 149 -18.27 -4.81 2.27
C ALA A 149 -17.00 -4.26 2.96
N PHE A 150 -16.71 -2.97 2.80
CA PHE A 150 -15.51 -2.32 3.34
C PHE A 150 -15.91 -1.25 4.36
N ALA A 151 -16.13 -1.66 5.61
CA ALA A 151 -16.33 -0.73 6.71
C ALA A 151 -15.06 0.03 7.11
N ILE A 152 -13.89 -0.54 6.80
CA ILE A 152 -12.55 0.04 6.97
C ILE A 152 -11.66 -0.47 5.82
N ASN A 153 -10.41 0.02 5.73
CA ASN A 153 -9.43 -0.53 4.81
C ASN A 153 -8.86 -1.86 5.31
N THR A 154 -9.65 -2.93 5.22
CA THR A 154 -9.27 -4.27 5.70
C THR A 154 -8.07 -4.88 4.94
N LEU A 155 -7.73 -4.31 3.78
CA LEU A 155 -6.66 -4.77 2.87
C LEU A 155 -5.27 -4.32 3.33
N ILE A 156 -5.17 -3.28 4.18
CA ILE A 156 -3.91 -2.83 4.79
C ILE A 156 -3.70 -3.38 6.20
N VAL A 157 -4.67 -4.12 6.74
CA VAL A 157 -4.57 -4.70 8.08
C VAL A 157 -3.71 -5.96 8.04
N ALA A 158 -2.60 -5.93 8.79
CA ALA A 158 -1.75 -7.10 8.99
C ALA A 158 -2.55 -8.27 9.58
N LYS A 159 -2.32 -9.48 9.05
CA LYS A 159 -3.03 -10.69 9.46
C LYS A 159 -2.22 -11.47 10.48
N LYS A 160 -2.90 -12.30 11.29
CA LYS A 160 -2.22 -13.15 12.29
C LYS A 160 -1.17 -14.07 11.64
N ALA A 161 -1.47 -14.59 10.46
CA ALA A 161 -0.58 -15.45 9.68
C ALA A 161 0.76 -14.77 9.30
N ALA A 162 0.86 -13.43 9.33
CA ALA A 162 2.12 -12.70 9.12
C ALA A 162 3.17 -12.95 10.21
N GLN A 163 2.79 -13.55 11.35
CA GLN A 163 3.71 -13.86 12.45
C GLN A 163 4.22 -15.31 12.42
N ALA A 164 3.76 -16.11 11.45
CA ALA A 164 4.20 -17.49 11.29
C ALA A 164 5.65 -17.55 10.78
N ASP A 165 6.28 -18.71 10.95
CA ASP A 165 7.63 -18.94 10.45
C ASP A 165 7.65 -19.09 8.92
N ALA A 166 8.39 -18.22 8.23
CA ALA A 166 8.52 -18.26 6.77
C ALA A 166 9.26 -19.50 6.27
N ALA A 167 10.07 -20.18 7.10
CA ALA A 167 10.68 -21.45 6.72
C ALA A 167 9.65 -22.58 6.58
N SER A 168 8.51 -22.46 7.25
CA SER A 168 7.38 -23.41 7.16
C SER A 168 6.46 -23.05 6.00
N PHE A 169 7.03 -22.96 4.78
CA PHE A 169 6.33 -22.40 3.62
C PHE A 169 5.12 -23.22 3.11
N GLU A 170 4.99 -24.47 3.56
CA GLU A 170 3.84 -25.34 3.29
C GLU A 170 2.72 -25.23 4.36
N ASP A 171 2.90 -24.44 5.43
CA ASP A 171 1.89 -24.26 6.46
C ASP A 171 0.63 -23.59 5.89
N PRO A 172 -0.56 -24.25 5.93
CA PRO A 172 -1.81 -23.68 5.44
C PRO A 172 -2.28 -22.45 6.22
N ALA A 173 -1.73 -22.18 7.41
CA ALA A 173 -1.97 -20.96 8.19
C ALA A 173 -0.74 -20.03 8.23
N GLY A 174 0.29 -20.31 7.41
CA GLY A 174 1.57 -19.61 7.39
C GLY A 174 1.58 -18.32 6.57
N VAL A 175 2.75 -17.67 6.49
CA VAL A 175 2.95 -16.36 5.84
C VAL A 175 2.60 -16.33 4.34
N PHE A 176 2.64 -17.49 3.66
CA PHE A 176 2.34 -17.61 2.23
C PHE A 176 0.92 -18.14 1.93
N SER A 177 0.16 -18.41 2.99
CA SER A 177 -1.20 -18.94 2.92
C SER A 177 -2.24 -17.87 2.53
N PRO A 178 -3.48 -18.28 2.17
CA PRO A 178 -4.57 -17.34 1.93
C PRO A 178 -4.91 -16.49 3.18
N GLU A 179 -4.56 -16.94 4.38
CA GLU A 179 -4.83 -16.22 5.62
C GLU A 179 -3.96 -14.97 5.80
N ASN A 180 -2.84 -14.88 5.08
CA ASN A 180 -1.97 -13.69 5.06
C ASN A 180 -2.18 -12.81 3.82
N ASN A 181 -3.41 -12.74 3.29
CA ASN A 181 -3.71 -12.01 2.07
C ASN A 181 -4.01 -10.52 2.35
N SER A 182 -2.96 -9.69 2.40
CA SER A 182 -3.04 -8.24 2.61
C SER A 182 -1.98 -7.51 1.78
N ILE A 183 -2.15 -6.20 1.58
CA ILE A 183 -1.17 -5.37 0.87
C ILE A 183 0.20 -5.41 1.59
N PRO A 184 0.31 -5.19 2.91
CA PRO A 184 1.60 -5.27 3.60
C PRO A 184 2.27 -6.65 3.49
N ALA A 185 1.50 -7.74 3.56
CA ALA A 185 2.04 -9.09 3.40
C ALA A 185 2.63 -9.31 2.00
N LEU A 186 1.98 -8.80 0.95
CA LEU A 186 2.55 -8.86 -0.40
C LEU A 186 3.76 -7.94 -0.58
N MET A 187 3.75 -6.75 0.01
CA MET A 187 4.91 -5.84 0.01
C MET A 187 6.12 -6.47 0.71
N ALA A 188 5.92 -7.18 1.83
CA ALA A 188 6.99 -7.88 2.54
C ALA A 188 7.68 -8.95 1.67
N ARG A 189 6.96 -9.47 0.68
CA ARG A 189 7.42 -10.43 -0.32
C ARG A 189 7.93 -9.79 -1.62
N GLY A 190 8.07 -8.47 -1.65
CA GLY A 190 8.64 -7.73 -2.78
C GLY A 190 7.63 -7.26 -3.84
N VAL A 191 6.32 -7.40 -3.61
CA VAL A 191 5.31 -6.85 -4.54
C VAL A 191 5.36 -5.33 -4.51
N VAL A 192 5.36 -4.73 -5.70
CA VAL A 192 5.33 -3.27 -5.86
C VAL A 192 3.92 -2.80 -6.17
N PHE A 193 3.33 -2.01 -5.28
CA PHE A 193 2.03 -1.39 -5.49
C PHE A 193 2.16 -0.04 -6.18
N LEU A 194 1.50 0.10 -7.32
CA LEU A 194 1.47 1.30 -8.13
C LEU A 194 0.08 1.95 -7.99
N SER A 195 0.05 3.19 -7.48
CA SER A 195 -1.16 4.00 -7.40
C SER A 195 -1.29 4.90 -8.63
N CYS A 196 -2.51 5.04 -9.12
CA CYS A 196 -2.84 5.82 -10.31
C CYS A 196 -3.25 7.24 -9.95
N HIS A 197 -2.47 8.25 -10.34
CA HIS A 197 -2.84 9.65 -10.15
C HIS A 197 -4.21 10.01 -10.74
N ASN A 198 -4.52 9.55 -11.96
CA ASN A 198 -5.85 9.79 -12.56
C ASN A 198 -6.99 9.23 -11.69
N ALA A 199 -6.79 8.07 -11.05
CA ALA A 199 -7.80 7.51 -10.14
C ALA A 199 -7.93 8.36 -8.87
N ILE A 200 -6.82 8.87 -8.32
CA ILE A 200 -6.84 9.80 -7.19
C ILE A 200 -7.63 11.07 -7.56
N TRP A 201 -7.37 11.64 -8.74
CA TRP A 201 -8.07 12.80 -9.26
C TRP A 201 -9.57 12.55 -9.39
N GLU A 202 -9.98 11.44 -10.01
CA GLU A 202 -11.40 11.08 -10.16
C GLU A 202 -12.09 10.82 -8.81
N GLN A 203 -11.37 10.22 -7.86
CA GLN A 203 -11.89 9.99 -6.50
C GLN A 203 -12.06 11.30 -5.74
N ALA A 204 -11.13 12.24 -5.84
CA ALA A 204 -11.28 13.58 -5.29
C ALA A 204 -12.54 14.29 -5.87
N ALA A 205 -12.77 14.18 -7.18
CA ALA A 205 -13.99 14.69 -7.81
C ALA A 205 -15.26 14.04 -7.23
N ALA A 206 -15.23 12.71 -7.05
CA ALA A 206 -16.35 11.97 -6.50
C ALA A 206 -16.66 12.34 -5.04
N LEU A 207 -15.64 12.57 -4.22
CA LEU A 207 -15.79 13.01 -2.83
C LEU A 207 -16.42 14.40 -2.75
N ILE A 208 -15.95 15.35 -3.56
CA ILE A 208 -16.55 16.70 -3.64
C ILE A 208 -18.01 16.61 -4.08
N LYS A 209 -18.30 15.86 -5.14
CA LYS A 209 -19.66 15.69 -5.66
C LYS A 209 -20.63 15.09 -4.64
N ARG A 210 -20.13 14.26 -3.72
CA ARG A 210 -20.92 13.58 -2.68
C ARG A 210 -20.95 14.33 -1.34
N ASP A 211 -20.41 15.54 -1.29
CA ASP A 211 -20.29 16.34 -0.05
C ASP A 211 -19.52 15.58 1.06
N LEU A 212 -18.52 14.79 0.66
CA LEU A 212 -17.65 14.03 1.56
C LEU A 212 -16.29 14.71 1.77
N ASN A 213 -16.20 16.01 1.50
CA ASN A 213 -14.98 16.80 1.62
C ASN A 213 -15.11 17.79 2.80
N PRO A 214 -14.88 17.34 4.05
CA PRO A 214 -15.20 18.14 5.25
C PRO A 214 -14.42 19.45 5.31
N ASP A 215 -13.19 19.47 4.79
CA ASP A 215 -12.30 20.62 4.79
C ASP A 215 -12.55 21.58 3.63
N LYS A 216 -13.49 21.25 2.73
CA LYS A 216 -13.87 22.05 1.55
C LYS A 216 -12.66 22.38 0.66
N LEU A 217 -11.70 21.46 0.57
CA LEU A 217 -10.55 21.58 -0.31
C LEU A 217 -11.00 21.71 -1.77
N SER A 218 -10.26 22.47 -2.56
CA SER A 218 -10.39 22.41 -4.02
C SER A 218 -10.02 21.02 -4.55
N HIS A 219 -10.41 20.72 -5.79
CA HIS A 219 -10.17 19.40 -6.39
C HIS A 219 -8.68 19.03 -6.41
N ASP A 220 -7.83 19.96 -6.83
CA ASP A 220 -6.37 19.81 -6.85
C ASP A 220 -5.75 19.65 -5.46
N ALA A 221 -6.26 20.36 -4.45
CA ALA A 221 -5.80 20.24 -3.07
C ALA A 221 -6.24 18.91 -2.42
N LEU A 222 -7.48 18.46 -2.69
CA LEU A 222 -7.97 17.17 -2.22
C LEU A 222 -7.21 16.01 -2.87
N ALA A 223 -6.97 16.08 -4.18
CA ALA A 223 -6.14 15.09 -4.86
C ALA A 223 -4.72 15.05 -4.26
N ALA A 224 -4.12 16.21 -3.98
CA ALA A 224 -2.82 16.28 -3.32
C ALA A 224 -2.82 15.65 -1.93
N GLU A 225 -3.85 15.89 -1.12
CA GLU A 225 -3.94 15.26 0.20
C GLU A 225 -4.08 13.74 0.11
N LEU A 226 -4.97 13.24 -0.74
CA LEU A 226 -5.10 11.79 -0.98
C LEU A 226 -3.77 11.18 -1.45
N THR A 227 -3.03 11.86 -2.33
CA THR A 227 -1.69 11.44 -2.77
C THR A 227 -0.70 11.39 -1.61
N ASN A 228 -0.70 12.39 -0.73
CA ASN A 228 0.19 12.44 0.44
C ASN A 228 -0.09 11.30 1.43
N HIS A 229 -1.32 10.80 1.45
CA HIS A 229 -1.80 9.74 2.33
C HIS A 229 -1.87 8.34 1.68
N LEU A 230 -1.14 8.13 0.58
CA LEU A 230 -0.83 6.77 0.13
C LEU A 230 -0.03 6.03 1.20
N ILE A 231 -0.35 4.77 1.45
CA ILE A 231 0.36 3.97 2.46
C ILE A 231 1.87 3.87 2.14
N PRO A 232 2.74 3.75 3.16
CA PRO A 232 4.17 3.62 2.95
C PRO A 232 4.53 2.50 1.97
N GLY A 233 5.44 2.79 1.04
CA GLY A 233 5.91 1.84 0.02
C GLY A 233 5.13 1.85 -1.29
N VAL A 234 3.91 2.40 -1.34
CA VAL A 234 3.19 2.61 -2.61
C VAL A 234 3.93 3.62 -3.49
N VAL A 235 4.06 3.29 -4.77
CA VAL A 235 4.65 4.15 -5.80
C VAL A 235 3.55 4.89 -6.53
N LEU A 236 3.58 6.23 -6.52
CA LEU A 236 2.66 7.04 -7.33
C LEU A 236 3.08 7.03 -8.80
N THR A 237 2.14 6.75 -9.70
CA THR A 237 2.31 6.80 -11.16
C THR A 237 1.46 7.91 -11.77
N PRO A 238 1.83 8.48 -12.93
CA PRO A 238 1.03 9.51 -13.60
C PRO A 238 -0.34 8.98 -14.07
N GLY A 239 -0.46 7.67 -14.25
CA GLY A 239 -1.72 7.00 -14.52
C GLY A 239 -1.47 5.53 -14.87
N ALA A 240 -2.27 4.62 -14.31
CA ALA A 240 -2.06 3.18 -14.48
C ALA A 240 -2.12 2.74 -15.95
N VAL A 241 -3.16 3.16 -16.69
CA VAL A 241 -3.36 2.74 -18.09
C VAL A 241 -2.24 3.22 -19.02
N GLY A 242 -1.66 4.39 -18.75
CA GLY A 242 -0.46 4.87 -19.47
C GLY A 242 0.84 4.20 -19.02
N THR A 243 0.92 3.78 -17.76
CA THR A 243 2.10 3.10 -17.19
C THR A 243 2.18 1.63 -17.62
N LEU A 244 1.04 0.98 -17.88
CA LEU A 244 0.97 -0.42 -18.30
C LEU A 244 1.76 -0.72 -19.59
N PRO A 245 1.66 0.08 -20.68
CA PRO A 245 2.52 -0.05 -21.84
C PRO A 245 4.01 0.08 -21.54
N GLU A 246 4.42 1.02 -20.67
CA GLU A 246 5.82 1.21 -20.29
C GLU A 246 6.39 -0.02 -19.56
N LEU A 247 5.61 -0.60 -18.65
CA LEU A 247 5.98 -1.85 -17.97
C LEU A 247 6.06 -3.03 -18.95
N GLN A 248 5.11 -3.15 -19.88
CA GLN A 248 5.15 -4.20 -20.89
C GLN A 248 6.37 -4.07 -21.81
N GLN A 249 6.73 -2.85 -22.24
CA GLN A 249 7.95 -2.60 -23.01
C GLN A 249 9.22 -2.97 -22.22
N ALA A 250 9.19 -2.82 -20.89
CA ALA A 250 10.26 -3.28 -20.01
C ALA A 250 10.28 -4.81 -19.78
N GLY A 251 9.33 -5.55 -20.33
CA GLY A 251 9.24 -7.01 -20.26
C GLY A 251 8.40 -7.55 -19.11
N PHE A 252 7.48 -6.75 -18.57
CA PHE A 252 6.44 -7.25 -17.66
C PHE A 252 5.33 -7.94 -18.46
N HIS A 253 4.92 -9.13 -18.04
CA HIS A 253 3.75 -9.80 -18.57
C HIS A 253 2.48 -9.21 -17.97
N TYR A 254 1.53 -8.85 -18.81
CA TYR A 254 0.23 -8.33 -18.39
C TYR A 254 -0.68 -9.45 -17.81
N ALA A 255 -1.39 -9.14 -16.73
CA ALA A 255 -2.44 -9.97 -16.12
C ALA A 255 -3.59 -9.08 -15.61
N LYS A 256 -4.78 -9.67 -15.46
CA LYS A 256 -5.99 -9.02 -14.95
C LYS A 256 -6.79 -9.99 -14.09
#